data_AF-A0A356KL05-F1
#
_entry.id   AF-A0A356KL05-F1
#
_cell.length_a   1.000
_cell.length_b   1.000
_cell.length_c   1.000
_cell.angle_alpha   90.00
_cell.angle_beta   90.00
_cell.angle_gamma   90.00
#
_symmetry.space_group_name_H-M   'P 1'
#
loop_
_entity.id
_entity.type
_entity.pdbx_description
1 polymer ?
#
loop_
_entity_poly.entity_id
_entity_poly.type
_entity_poly.pdbx_seq_one_letter_code
_entity_poly.pdbx_strand_id
1 'polypeptide(L)'
;MKTFAELCAASAALPYAFPTEANRIEHLAERASEVEQHAAGVAPLLHARSAALIEEVLELKRETGTPVERGVYAELDLRGWITRALRQRPLVFVGPGDGYTLRSGERSSGGFERIGQPEEREPLTLARLMSYDEVALSALLGVAVPTHFVNAGERHNVARRGPAGSCEPRGVYVGLVGARYERPEQMEWRTTIVTAQQNTAARGYGSEADPALPATRLTRAWARALGLPHLPSHAEAVAGEGGRFVRISRGRDASYLDAAAYKARLRLSVEPFLLDAEARAAEAGQPAYLHLVGLG
;
A
#
# COMPACT_ATOMS: atom_id res chain seq x y z
N MET A 1 10.12 -15.78 -19.91
CA MET A 1 9.19 -16.26 -18.85
C MET A 1 9.91 -17.28 -18.01
N LYS A 2 9.58 -17.39 -16.71
CA LYS A 2 10.07 -18.49 -15.88
C LYS A 2 9.26 -19.75 -16.18
N THR A 3 9.94 -20.90 -16.19
CA THR A 3 9.35 -22.23 -16.29
C THR A 3 8.73 -22.66 -14.95
N PHE A 4 7.86 -23.67 -14.98
CA PHE A 4 7.24 -24.24 -13.79
C PHE A 4 8.29 -24.74 -12.80
N ALA A 5 9.35 -25.40 -13.28
CA ALA A 5 10.45 -25.87 -12.45
C ALA A 5 11.18 -24.71 -11.74
N GLU A 6 11.47 -23.62 -12.46
CA GLU A 6 12.07 -22.41 -11.86
C GLU A 6 11.13 -21.73 -10.85
N LEU A 7 9.82 -21.75 -11.09
CA LEU A 7 8.81 -21.23 -10.17
C LEU A 7 8.72 -22.08 -8.89
N CYS A 8 8.71 -23.40 -9.01
CA CYS A 8 8.79 -24.33 -7.87
C CYS A 8 10.05 -24.09 -7.05
N ALA A 9 11.22 -24.00 -7.70
CA ALA A 9 12.49 -23.75 -7.03
C ALA A 9 12.48 -22.39 -6.31
N ALA A 10 11.97 -21.34 -6.93
CA ALA A 10 11.84 -20.02 -6.32
C ALA A 10 10.88 -20.04 -5.11
N SER A 11 9.76 -20.76 -5.19
CA SER A 11 8.80 -20.94 -4.10
C SER A 11 9.37 -21.73 -2.93
N ALA A 12 10.19 -22.75 -3.20
CA ALA A 12 10.87 -23.56 -2.19
C ALA A 12 12.01 -22.79 -1.51
N ALA A 13 12.67 -21.87 -2.22
CA ALA A 13 13.78 -21.07 -1.70
C ALA A 13 13.36 -19.87 -0.84
N LEU A 14 12.06 -19.66 -0.60
CA LEU A 14 11.58 -18.56 0.24
C LEU A 14 12.04 -18.77 1.70
N PRO A 15 12.55 -17.73 2.39
CA PRO A 15 13.18 -17.86 3.70
C PRO A 15 12.18 -18.01 4.85
N TYR A 16 10.92 -18.35 4.56
CA TYR A 16 9.85 -18.45 5.52
C TYR A 16 8.92 -19.62 5.19
N ALA A 17 8.33 -20.20 6.24
CA ALA A 17 7.35 -21.25 6.09
C ALA A 17 6.00 -20.69 5.61
N PHE A 18 5.32 -21.46 4.76
CA PHE A 18 3.95 -21.17 4.36
C PHE A 18 2.98 -21.71 5.42
N PRO A 19 1.85 -21.03 5.67
CA PRO A 19 0.86 -21.50 6.64
C PRO A 19 0.07 -22.72 6.16
N THR A 20 0.11 -23.03 4.87
CA THR A 20 -0.57 -24.17 4.24
C THR A 20 0.19 -24.60 2.99
N GLU A 21 0.03 -25.87 2.61
CA GLU A 21 0.55 -26.41 1.37
C GLU A 21 -0.48 -26.39 0.23
N ALA A 22 -1.77 -26.23 0.51
CA ALA A 22 -2.85 -26.49 -0.45
C ALA A 22 -2.80 -25.69 -1.76
N ASN A 23 -2.12 -24.53 -1.77
CA ASN A 23 -1.95 -23.68 -2.95
C ASN A 23 -0.47 -23.44 -3.31
N ARG A 24 0.42 -24.35 -2.92
CA ARG A 24 1.83 -24.31 -3.32
C ARG A 24 1.95 -24.66 -4.80
N ILE A 25 2.86 -23.96 -5.50
CA ILE A 25 3.07 -24.12 -6.94
C ILE A 25 3.40 -25.57 -7.30
N GLU A 26 4.19 -26.26 -6.49
CA GLU A 26 4.60 -27.65 -6.72
C GLU A 26 3.43 -28.65 -6.79
N HIS A 27 2.29 -28.35 -6.16
CA HIS A 27 1.09 -29.21 -6.21
C HIS A 27 0.19 -28.90 -7.41
N LEU A 28 0.62 -28.02 -8.32
CA LEU A 28 -0.10 -27.65 -9.53
C LEU A 28 0.61 -28.17 -10.80
N ALA A 29 1.38 -29.26 -10.69
CA ALA A 29 2.15 -29.82 -11.80
C ALA A 29 1.28 -30.19 -13.02
N GLU A 30 0.06 -30.68 -12.79
CA GLU A 30 -0.91 -30.97 -13.86
C GLU A 30 -1.36 -29.72 -14.65
N ARG A 31 -1.10 -28.52 -14.10
CA ARG A 31 -1.43 -27.22 -14.68
C ARG A 31 -0.19 -26.36 -14.91
N ALA A 32 0.97 -26.99 -15.12
CA ALA A 32 2.26 -26.29 -15.22
C ALA A 32 2.25 -25.12 -16.23
N SER A 33 1.67 -25.30 -17.42
CA SER A 33 1.58 -24.25 -18.43
C SER A 33 0.69 -23.08 -18.01
N GLU A 34 -0.45 -23.34 -17.36
CA GLU A 34 -1.33 -22.30 -16.81
C GLU A 34 -0.61 -21.52 -15.69
N VAL A 35 0.15 -22.21 -14.83
CA VAL A 35 0.95 -21.57 -13.77
C VAL A 35 2.03 -20.65 -14.35
N GLU A 36 2.73 -21.08 -15.40
CA GLU A 36 3.73 -20.25 -16.08
C GLU A 36 3.08 -18.99 -16.68
N GLN A 37 1.93 -19.14 -17.34
CA GLN A 37 1.15 -18.01 -17.89
C GLN A 37 0.66 -17.08 -16.78
N HIS A 38 0.13 -17.62 -15.70
CA HIS A 38 -0.32 -16.85 -14.54
C HIS A 38 0.81 -16.03 -13.92
N ALA A 39 1.98 -16.65 -13.74
CA ALA A 39 3.16 -15.97 -13.22
C ALA A 39 3.64 -14.84 -14.15
N ALA A 40 3.53 -15.03 -15.46
CA ALA A 40 3.86 -14.00 -16.45
C ALA A 40 2.83 -12.87 -16.50
N GLY A 41 1.58 -13.15 -16.18
CA GLY A 41 0.46 -12.21 -16.18
C GLY A 41 0.33 -11.37 -14.89
N VAL A 42 1.23 -11.53 -13.92
CA VAL A 42 1.26 -10.71 -12.71
C VAL A 42 1.60 -9.27 -13.06
N ALA A 43 0.76 -8.33 -12.63
CA ALA A 43 0.90 -6.92 -12.97
C ALA A 43 0.76 -6.01 -11.73
N PRO A 44 1.74 -5.15 -11.44
CA PRO A 44 1.54 -4.03 -10.52
C PRO A 44 0.54 -3.04 -11.11
N LEU A 45 -0.41 -2.60 -10.29
CA LEU A 45 -1.44 -1.64 -10.65
C LEU A 45 -1.21 -0.35 -9.89
N LEU A 46 -1.01 0.75 -10.60
CA LEU A 46 -0.71 2.04 -9.99
C LEU A 46 -1.40 3.15 -10.77
N HIS A 47 -2.11 4.02 -10.05
CA HIS A 47 -2.75 5.18 -10.66
C HIS A 47 -1.69 6.21 -11.11
N ALA A 48 -1.91 6.89 -12.24
CA ALA A 48 -0.95 7.85 -12.80
C ALA A 48 -0.59 8.99 -11.83
N ARG A 49 -1.56 9.50 -11.06
CA ARG A 49 -1.30 10.48 -10.00
C ARG A 49 -0.48 9.91 -8.84
N SER A 50 -0.60 8.62 -8.54
CA SER A 50 0.23 7.96 -7.53
C SER A 50 1.67 7.80 -8.04
N ALA A 51 1.86 7.48 -9.33
CA ALA A 51 3.18 7.46 -9.96
C ALA A 51 3.88 8.83 -9.86
N ALA A 52 3.18 9.90 -10.27
CA ALA A 52 3.71 11.27 -10.17
C ALA A 52 4.03 11.68 -8.71
N LEU A 53 3.16 11.28 -7.76
CA LEU A 53 3.42 11.49 -6.33
C LEU A 53 4.70 10.79 -5.87
N ILE A 54 4.91 9.54 -6.26
CA ILE A 54 6.10 8.76 -5.87
C ILE A 54 7.35 9.43 -6.42
N GLU A 55 7.36 9.82 -7.68
CA GLU A 55 8.49 10.50 -8.32
C GLU A 55 8.82 11.80 -7.59
N GLU A 56 7.81 12.63 -7.31
CA GLU A 56 8.00 13.89 -6.58
C GLU A 56 8.51 13.67 -5.14
N VAL A 57 8.00 12.66 -4.43
CA VAL A 57 8.49 12.34 -3.09
C VAL A 57 9.93 11.86 -3.14
N LEU A 58 10.32 11.04 -4.12
CA LEU A 58 11.69 10.58 -4.29
C LEU A 58 12.65 11.75 -4.56
N GLU A 59 12.28 12.68 -5.42
CA GLU A 59 13.03 13.92 -5.67
C GLU A 59 13.19 14.74 -4.40
N LEU A 60 12.09 15.00 -3.68
CA LEU A 60 12.13 15.73 -2.42
C LEU A 60 13.05 15.04 -1.40
N LYS A 61 13.01 13.71 -1.31
CA LYS A 61 13.86 12.94 -0.40
C LYS A 61 15.33 12.92 -0.81
N ARG A 62 15.65 12.96 -2.10
CA ARG A 62 17.04 13.14 -2.57
C ARG A 62 17.59 14.52 -2.18
N GLU A 63 16.75 15.55 -2.21
CA GLU A 63 17.16 16.92 -1.87
C GLU A 63 17.26 17.14 -0.36
N THR A 64 16.25 16.69 0.39
CA THR A 64 16.01 17.13 1.76
C THR A 64 16.03 16.01 2.80
N GLY A 65 16.08 14.76 2.35
CA GLY A 65 16.08 13.59 3.24
C GLY A 65 17.33 13.46 4.08
N THR A 66 17.32 12.49 5.00
CA THR A 66 18.51 12.12 5.78
C THR A 66 19.62 11.57 4.87
N PRO A 67 20.87 11.47 5.33
CA PRO A 67 21.92 10.79 4.57
C PRO A 67 21.56 9.34 4.20
N VAL A 68 20.81 8.64 5.06
CA VAL A 68 20.31 7.28 4.81
C VAL A 68 19.31 7.26 3.67
N GLU A 69 18.29 8.13 3.72
CA GLU A 69 17.28 8.27 2.67
C GLU A 69 17.93 8.61 1.33
N ARG A 70 18.81 9.62 1.31
CA ARG A 70 19.53 10.03 0.10
C ARG A 70 20.35 8.88 -0.50
N GLY A 71 21.01 8.08 0.33
CA GLY A 71 21.78 6.92 -0.12
C GLY A 71 20.90 5.86 -0.80
N VAL A 72 19.71 5.58 -0.26
CA VAL A 72 18.77 4.60 -0.84
C VAL A 72 18.08 5.15 -2.09
N TYR A 73 17.76 6.44 -2.12
CA TYR A 73 16.94 7.03 -3.18
C TYR A 73 17.73 7.63 -4.35
N ALA A 74 19.05 7.79 -4.23
CA ALA A 74 19.91 8.44 -5.23
C ALA A 74 19.57 8.05 -6.68
N GLU A 75 19.54 6.75 -6.97
CA GLU A 75 19.30 6.20 -8.31
C GLU A 75 17.93 5.49 -8.45
N LEU A 76 17.04 5.67 -7.47
CA LEU A 76 15.78 4.91 -7.43
C LEU A 76 14.71 5.55 -8.32
N ASP A 77 14.54 5.06 -9.55
CA ASP A 77 13.42 5.47 -10.42
C ASP A 77 12.08 4.83 -9.98
N LEU A 78 10.99 5.18 -10.66
CA LEU A 78 9.66 4.64 -10.34
C LEU A 78 9.60 3.10 -10.40
N ARG A 79 10.23 2.49 -11.41
CA ARG A 79 10.25 1.02 -11.56
C ARG A 79 11.04 0.35 -10.45
N GLY A 80 12.19 0.93 -10.10
CA GLY A 80 13.02 0.53 -8.98
C GLY A 80 12.26 0.65 -7.66
N TRP A 81 11.53 1.74 -7.47
CA TRP A 81 10.68 1.95 -6.31
C TRP A 81 9.55 0.92 -6.22
N ILE A 82 8.82 0.64 -7.31
CA ILE A 82 7.78 -0.41 -7.34
C ILE A 82 8.38 -1.76 -6.93
N THR A 83 9.53 -2.12 -7.51
CA THR A 83 10.23 -3.36 -7.17
C THR A 83 10.62 -3.39 -5.69
N ARG A 84 11.10 -2.26 -5.16
CA ARG A 84 11.46 -2.11 -3.75
C ARG A 84 10.26 -2.25 -2.84
N ALA A 85 9.14 -1.56 -3.10
CA ALA A 85 7.90 -1.63 -2.32
C ALA A 85 7.34 -3.06 -2.25
N LEU A 86 7.51 -3.87 -3.29
CA LEU A 86 7.08 -5.28 -3.32
C LEU A 86 8.04 -6.22 -2.56
N ARG A 87 9.33 -5.88 -2.48
CA ARG A 87 10.38 -6.77 -1.92
C ARG A 87 10.75 -6.43 -0.48
N GLN A 88 10.98 -5.15 -0.18
CA GLN A 88 11.54 -4.66 1.09
C GLN A 88 10.46 -4.39 2.14
N ARG A 89 9.61 -5.39 2.37
CA ARG A 89 8.50 -5.31 3.33
C ARG A 89 8.48 -6.51 4.26
N PRO A 90 7.98 -6.34 5.49
CA PRO A 90 7.74 -7.48 6.38
C PRO A 90 6.66 -8.40 5.78
N LEU A 91 6.61 -9.64 6.24
CA LEU A 91 5.54 -10.58 5.89
C LEU A 91 4.20 -10.18 6.52
N VAL A 92 4.26 -9.60 7.72
CA VAL A 92 3.12 -9.12 8.50
C VAL A 92 3.48 -7.74 9.04
N PHE A 93 2.54 -6.78 8.97
CA PHE A 93 2.66 -5.46 9.59
C PHE A 93 1.27 -4.96 9.97
N VAL A 94 0.91 -5.00 11.25
CA VAL A 94 -0.49 -4.86 11.69
C VAL A 94 -0.64 -4.17 13.05
N GLY A 95 -1.83 -3.64 13.28
CA GLY A 95 -2.30 -3.18 14.59
C GLY A 95 -1.67 -1.88 15.09
N PRO A 96 -2.17 -1.32 16.20
CA PRO A 96 -1.74 -0.02 16.70
C PRO A 96 -0.36 -0.04 17.35
N GLY A 97 0.31 -1.19 17.44
CA GLY A 97 1.67 -1.33 17.99
C GLY A 97 2.73 -1.58 16.91
N ASP A 98 2.35 -1.57 15.63
CA ASP A 98 3.19 -2.03 14.52
C ASP A 98 3.73 -3.43 14.77
N GLY A 99 2.86 -4.39 15.09
CA GLY A 99 3.28 -5.78 15.20
C GLY A 99 3.74 -6.27 13.83
N TYR A 100 4.93 -6.88 13.77
CA TYR A 100 5.50 -7.35 12.50
C TYR A 100 6.08 -8.76 12.57
N THR A 101 6.17 -9.38 11.39
CA THR A 101 6.94 -10.59 11.15
C THR A 101 7.86 -10.36 9.96
N LEU A 102 9.17 -10.52 10.14
CA LEU A 102 10.16 -10.36 9.08
C LEU A 102 10.28 -11.64 8.24
N ARG A 103 10.90 -11.52 7.08
CA ARG A 103 11.21 -12.67 6.21
C ARG A 103 12.14 -13.69 6.87
N SER A 104 12.92 -13.27 7.87
CA SER A 104 13.76 -14.15 8.70
C SER A 104 12.95 -14.98 9.71
N GLY A 105 11.64 -14.71 9.86
CA GLY A 105 10.79 -15.30 10.89
C GLY A 105 10.76 -14.52 12.21
N GLU A 106 11.62 -13.51 12.38
CA GLU A 106 11.63 -12.66 13.57
C GLU A 106 10.28 -11.94 13.75
N ARG A 107 9.79 -11.89 14.98
CA ARG A 107 8.52 -11.25 15.36
C ARG A 107 8.75 -10.26 16.48
N SER A 108 8.27 -9.05 16.31
CA SER A 108 8.38 -7.98 17.32
C SER A 108 7.36 -6.87 17.00
N SER A 109 7.46 -5.73 17.67
CA SER A 109 6.59 -4.57 17.49
C SER A 109 7.33 -3.24 17.63
N GLY A 110 6.84 -2.19 16.96
CA GLY A 110 7.38 -0.84 17.00
C GLY A 110 8.75 -0.66 16.30
N GLY A 111 9.32 0.54 16.39
CA GLY A 111 10.65 0.86 15.85
C GLY A 111 10.69 1.31 14.40
N PHE A 112 9.57 1.19 13.67
CA PHE A 112 9.47 1.62 12.27
C PHE A 112 9.60 3.13 12.09
N GLU A 113 9.32 3.92 13.12
CA GLU A 113 9.51 5.37 13.12
C GLU A 113 10.97 5.82 12.94
N ARG A 114 11.92 4.92 13.23
CA ARG A 114 13.36 5.18 13.06
C ARG A 114 13.89 4.79 11.68
N ILE A 115 13.13 4.03 10.88
CA ILE A 115 13.61 3.56 9.57
C ILE A 115 13.83 4.76 8.65
N GLY A 116 15.05 4.89 8.10
CA GLY A 116 15.46 6.05 7.31
C GLY A 116 15.98 7.22 8.13
N GLN A 117 16.03 7.12 9.47
CA GLN A 117 16.65 8.12 10.34
C GLN A 117 18.09 7.73 10.68
N PRO A 118 18.96 8.67 11.11
CA PRO A 118 20.33 8.36 11.53
C PRO A 118 20.40 7.32 12.67
N GLU A 119 19.34 7.21 13.47
CA GLU A 119 19.22 6.28 14.59
C GLU A 119 18.59 4.93 14.18
N GLU A 120 18.42 4.63 12.89
CA GLU A 120 17.96 3.33 12.44
C GLU A 120 18.90 2.20 12.91
N ARG A 121 18.35 1.02 13.16
CA ARG A 121 19.10 -0.12 13.70
C ARG A 121 18.60 -1.41 13.08
N GLU A 122 19.53 -2.31 12.79
CA GLU A 122 19.19 -3.66 12.35
C GLU A 122 18.25 -4.36 13.36
N PRO A 123 17.27 -5.15 12.89
CA PRO A 123 16.95 -5.44 11.48
C PRO A 123 16.09 -4.38 10.76
N LEU A 124 15.72 -3.30 11.47
CA LEU A 124 14.84 -2.23 11.00
C LEU A 124 15.63 -1.08 10.37
N THR A 125 16.14 -1.32 9.17
CA THR A 125 16.88 -0.32 8.37
C THR A 125 16.20 -0.07 7.03
N LEU A 126 16.37 1.13 6.47
CA LEU A 126 15.78 1.49 5.18
C LEU A 126 16.35 0.62 4.06
N ALA A 127 17.58 0.13 4.20
CA ALA A 127 18.15 -0.81 3.24
C ALA A 127 17.32 -2.11 3.10
N ARG A 128 16.63 -2.54 4.18
CA ARG A 128 15.94 -3.83 4.26
C ARG A 128 14.41 -3.74 4.32
N LEU A 129 13.89 -2.62 4.79
CA LEU A 129 12.47 -2.39 5.02
C LEU A 129 12.03 -1.03 4.50
N MET A 130 10.74 -0.73 4.65
CA MET A 130 10.12 0.53 4.24
C MET A 130 10.07 1.54 5.40
N SER A 131 10.38 2.80 5.10
CA SER A 131 10.02 3.92 5.98
C SER A 131 8.51 4.15 5.99
N TYR A 132 7.99 4.95 6.93
CA TYR A 132 6.56 5.30 6.95
C TYR A 132 6.07 6.03 5.70
N ASP A 133 6.93 6.82 5.05
CA ASP A 133 6.61 7.43 3.76
C ASP A 133 6.46 6.36 2.67
N GLU A 134 7.37 5.38 2.62
CA GLU A 134 7.27 4.27 1.68
C GLU A 134 6.06 3.38 1.97
N VAL A 135 5.72 3.13 3.24
CA VAL A 135 4.51 2.38 3.61
C VAL A 135 3.27 3.10 3.09
N ALA A 136 3.14 4.41 3.31
CA ALA A 136 2.01 5.21 2.84
C ALA A 136 1.86 5.19 1.31
N LEU A 137 2.97 5.35 0.59
CA LEU A 137 2.98 5.26 -0.88
C LEU A 137 2.67 3.84 -1.38
N SER A 138 3.22 2.81 -0.71
CA SER A 138 3.00 1.40 -1.08
C SER A 138 1.54 0.98 -0.95
N ALA A 139 0.77 1.63 -0.07
CA ALA A 139 -0.67 1.37 0.07
C ALA A 139 -1.48 1.76 -1.19
N LEU A 140 -0.91 2.59 -2.07
CA LEU A 140 -1.52 2.96 -3.36
C LEU A 140 -1.16 2.00 -4.50
N LEU A 141 -0.25 1.04 -4.26
CA LEU A 141 0.20 0.05 -5.24
C LEU A 141 -0.62 -1.24 -5.10
N GLY A 142 -1.44 -1.53 -6.11
CA GLY A 142 -2.11 -2.81 -6.26
C GLY A 142 -1.24 -3.85 -6.96
N VAL A 143 -1.58 -5.13 -6.81
CA VAL A 143 -0.96 -6.22 -7.62
C VAL A 143 -2.04 -7.19 -8.07
N ALA A 144 -2.25 -7.29 -9.38
CA ALA A 144 -3.10 -8.29 -10.01
C ALA A 144 -2.34 -9.59 -10.21
N VAL A 145 -2.91 -10.70 -9.74
CA VAL A 145 -2.29 -12.03 -9.74
C VAL A 145 -3.30 -13.05 -10.28
N PRO A 146 -3.17 -13.50 -11.54
CA PRO A 146 -3.91 -14.66 -12.02
C PRO A 146 -3.65 -15.85 -11.10
N THR A 147 -4.72 -16.49 -10.62
CA THR A 147 -4.70 -17.41 -9.48
C THR A 147 -5.61 -18.59 -9.74
N HIS A 148 -5.15 -19.79 -9.38
CA HIS A 148 -6.03 -20.95 -9.21
C HIS A 148 -6.67 -20.89 -7.83
N PHE A 149 -8.00 -20.88 -7.77
CA PHE A 149 -8.69 -20.90 -6.49
C PHE A 149 -8.81 -22.33 -5.99
N VAL A 150 -8.57 -22.50 -4.69
CA VAL A 150 -8.69 -23.79 -4.00
C VAL A 150 -9.97 -23.89 -3.18
N ASN A 151 -10.66 -22.76 -2.94
CA ASN A 151 -11.90 -22.65 -2.19
C ASN A 151 -12.59 -21.29 -2.48
N ALA A 152 -13.76 -21.07 -1.88
CA ALA A 152 -14.56 -19.85 -2.04
C ALA A 152 -14.07 -18.62 -1.25
N GLY A 153 -12.94 -18.68 -0.55
CA GLY A 153 -12.36 -17.52 0.14
C GLY A 153 -13.01 -17.10 1.46
N GLU A 154 -13.93 -17.89 2.03
CA GLU A 154 -14.53 -17.62 3.35
C GLU A 154 -13.49 -17.46 4.48
N ARG A 155 -13.77 -16.53 5.40
CA ARG A 155 -12.89 -16.14 6.53
C ARG A 155 -12.32 -17.32 7.32
N HIS A 156 -13.07 -18.42 7.46
CA HIS A 156 -12.72 -19.55 8.32
C HIS A 156 -12.24 -20.79 7.54
N ASN A 157 -12.13 -20.73 6.22
CA ASN A 157 -11.68 -21.89 5.44
C ASN A 157 -10.17 -22.17 5.59
N VAL A 158 -9.41 -21.24 6.19
CA VAL A 158 -7.97 -21.35 6.50
C VAL A 158 -7.14 -21.89 5.34
N ALA A 159 -7.48 -21.46 4.12
CA ALA A 159 -6.83 -21.87 2.88
C ALA A 159 -6.81 -23.39 2.64
N ARG A 160 -7.80 -24.12 3.17
CA ARG A 160 -8.02 -25.54 2.86
C ARG A 160 -8.77 -25.70 1.55
N ARG A 161 -8.49 -26.76 0.80
CA ARG A 161 -9.20 -27.06 -0.45
C ARG A 161 -10.67 -27.34 -0.16
N GLY A 162 -11.56 -26.67 -0.89
CA GLY A 162 -13.00 -26.90 -0.84
C GLY A 162 -13.43 -28.11 -1.69
N PRO A 163 -14.70 -28.55 -1.58
CA PRO A 163 -15.26 -29.58 -2.44
C PRO A 163 -15.14 -29.21 -3.94
N ALA A 164 -15.08 -30.22 -4.81
CA ALA A 164 -15.08 -29.99 -6.26
C ALA A 164 -16.34 -29.21 -6.68
N GLY A 165 -16.17 -28.15 -7.48
CA GLY A 165 -17.26 -27.28 -7.93
C GLY A 165 -17.77 -26.28 -6.88
N SER A 166 -17.14 -26.17 -5.71
CA SER A 166 -17.54 -25.20 -4.67
C SER A 166 -17.08 -23.75 -4.92
N CYS A 167 -16.18 -23.54 -5.87
CA CYS A 167 -15.74 -22.21 -6.30
C CYS A 167 -15.35 -22.24 -7.78
N GLU A 168 -15.24 -21.05 -8.38
CA GLU A 168 -14.60 -20.90 -9.68
C GLU A 168 -13.18 -21.48 -9.65
N PRO A 169 -12.71 -22.16 -10.71
CA PRO A 169 -11.42 -22.83 -10.69
C PRO A 169 -10.24 -21.86 -10.86
N ARG A 170 -10.49 -20.65 -11.37
CA ARG A 170 -9.48 -19.62 -11.62
C ARG A 170 -10.11 -18.23 -11.67
N GLY A 171 -9.27 -17.23 -11.45
CA GLY A 171 -9.60 -15.82 -11.61
C GLY A 171 -8.36 -14.97 -11.38
N VAL A 172 -8.56 -13.66 -11.25
CA VAL A 172 -7.49 -12.73 -10.90
C VAL A 172 -7.71 -12.25 -9.47
N TYR A 173 -6.75 -12.53 -8.60
CA TYR A 173 -6.74 -11.98 -7.25
C TYR A 173 -5.96 -10.66 -7.27
N VAL A 174 -6.59 -9.58 -6.81
CA VAL A 174 -5.94 -8.26 -6.77
C VAL A 174 -5.67 -7.87 -5.33
N GLY A 175 -4.39 -7.83 -4.95
CA GLY A 175 -3.97 -7.32 -3.65
C GLY A 175 -4.08 -5.80 -3.63
N LEU A 176 -5.01 -5.26 -2.84
CA LEU A 176 -5.21 -3.83 -2.61
C LEU A 176 -5.13 -3.53 -1.11
N VAL A 177 -4.66 -2.34 -0.74
CA VAL A 177 -4.45 -1.94 0.65
C VAL A 177 -5.46 -0.88 1.07
N GLY A 178 -6.19 -1.16 2.16
CA GLY A 178 -7.12 -0.25 2.81
C GLY A 178 -6.44 0.88 3.59
N ALA A 179 -7.22 1.85 4.04
CA ALA A 179 -6.69 2.94 4.85
C ALA A 179 -6.42 2.44 6.28
N ARG A 180 -5.25 2.76 6.84
CA ARG A 180 -4.88 2.35 8.19
C ARG A 180 -4.90 3.55 9.14
N TYR A 181 -5.65 3.45 10.23
CA TYR A 181 -5.87 4.55 11.19
C TYR A 181 -5.41 4.24 12.62
N GLU A 182 -4.93 3.02 12.86
CA GLU A 182 -4.49 2.53 14.17
C GLU A 182 -3.19 3.18 14.65
N ARG A 183 -2.48 3.90 13.77
CA ARG A 183 -1.29 4.69 14.10
C ARG A 183 -1.53 6.18 13.83
N PRO A 184 -1.75 6.99 14.87
CA PRO A 184 -1.87 8.43 14.74
C PRO A 184 -0.66 9.04 14.02
N GLU A 185 -0.94 10.03 13.19
CA GLU A 185 0.05 10.81 12.45
C GLU A 185 0.92 10.01 11.47
N GLN A 186 0.51 8.79 11.09
CA GLN A 186 1.18 7.95 10.10
C GLN A 186 0.24 7.50 8.99
N MET A 187 0.80 7.18 7.82
CA MET A 187 0.05 6.65 6.66
C MET A 187 -1.17 7.52 6.30
N GLU A 188 -2.36 6.94 6.13
CA GLU A 188 -3.55 7.69 5.73
C GLU A 188 -3.93 8.77 6.73
N TRP A 189 -3.62 8.61 8.03
CA TRP A 189 -3.89 9.63 9.04
C TRP A 189 -3.33 11.01 8.64
N ARG A 190 -2.13 11.04 8.06
CA ARG A 190 -1.44 12.29 7.66
C ARG A 190 -2.17 13.07 6.58
N THR A 191 -3.03 12.41 5.81
CA THR A 191 -3.66 12.97 4.61
C THR A 191 -5.18 13.09 4.74
N THR A 192 -5.81 12.29 5.61
CA THR A 192 -7.27 12.26 5.75
C THR A 192 -7.76 12.62 7.14
N ILE A 193 -6.93 12.57 8.17
CA ILE A 193 -7.31 12.97 9.54
C ILE A 193 -6.71 14.34 9.86
N VAL A 194 -7.55 15.23 10.37
CA VAL A 194 -7.19 16.59 10.74
C VAL A 194 -7.25 16.72 12.26
N THR A 195 -6.12 17.04 12.89
CA THR A 195 -6.02 17.29 14.35
C THR A 195 -5.34 18.62 14.62
N ALA A 196 -5.59 19.21 15.80
CA ALA A 196 -4.94 20.46 16.20
C ALA A 196 -3.41 20.32 16.31
N GLN A 197 -2.92 19.14 16.67
CA GLN A 197 -1.50 18.84 16.88
C GLN A 197 -0.74 18.58 15.57
N GLN A 198 -1.39 17.93 14.59
CA GLN A 198 -0.78 17.61 13.30
C GLN A 198 -0.93 18.75 12.30
N ASN A 199 -2.14 19.30 12.16
CA ASN A 199 -2.51 20.13 11.02
C ASN A 199 -2.26 21.61 11.29
N THR A 200 -0.98 21.95 11.48
CA THR A 200 -0.50 23.32 11.68
C THR A 200 0.35 23.79 10.49
N ALA A 201 0.42 25.11 10.29
CA ALA A 201 1.25 25.72 9.24
C ALA A 201 2.73 25.32 9.37
N ALA A 202 3.26 25.23 10.60
CA ALA A 202 4.63 24.80 10.88
C ALA A 202 4.91 23.35 10.46
N ARG A 203 3.88 22.50 10.40
CA ARG A 203 3.95 21.10 9.93
C ARG A 203 3.58 20.95 8.45
N GLY A 204 3.41 22.06 7.74
CA GLY A 204 3.14 22.09 6.30
C GLY A 204 1.65 22.01 5.92
N TYR A 205 0.73 22.16 6.87
CA TYR A 205 -0.70 22.07 6.63
C TYR A 205 -1.38 23.43 6.56
N GLY A 206 -2.42 23.52 5.74
CA GLY A 206 -3.18 24.74 5.51
C GLY A 206 -2.60 25.63 4.43
N SER A 207 -3.42 26.58 3.99
CA SER A 207 -3.10 27.57 2.96
C SER A 207 -1.87 28.40 3.32
N GLU A 208 -1.76 28.80 4.58
CA GLU A 208 -0.71 29.68 5.14
C GLU A 208 0.62 28.96 5.47
N ALA A 209 0.76 27.67 5.16
CA ALA A 209 2.02 26.96 5.38
C ALA A 209 3.13 27.49 4.45
N ASP A 210 4.32 27.73 5.00
CA ASP A 210 5.48 28.21 4.24
C ASP A 210 5.85 27.20 3.14
N PRO A 211 5.75 27.58 1.84
CA PRO A 211 6.01 26.68 0.72
C PRO A 211 7.47 26.22 0.61
N ALA A 212 8.42 26.91 1.26
CA ALA A 212 9.83 26.53 1.23
C ALA A 212 10.16 25.36 2.16
N LEU A 213 9.33 25.07 3.16
CA LEU A 213 9.59 23.99 4.11
C LEU A 213 9.45 22.62 3.43
N PRO A 214 10.38 21.67 3.67
CA PRO A 214 10.29 20.30 3.14
C PRO A 214 8.97 19.61 3.52
N ALA A 215 8.48 19.83 4.74
CA ALA A 215 7.20 19.30 5.19
C ALA A 215 6.02 19.82 4.35
N THR A 216 6.01 21.11 4.01
CA THR A 216 5.00 21.71 3.13
C THR A 216 5.10 21.13 1.72
N ARG A 217 6.30 20.99 1.16
CA ARG A 217 6.48 20.38 -0.17
C ARG A 217 5.89 18.96 -0.20
N LEU A 218 6.12 18.17 0.84
CA LEU A 218 5.56 16.82 0.96
C LEU A 218 4.03 16.83 1.06
N THR A 219 3.44 17.65 1.92
CA THR A 219 1.97 17.74 2.05
C THR A 219 1.31 18.24 0.76
N ARG A 220 1.97 19.14 0.02
CA ARG A 220 1.48 19.64 -1.29
C ARG A 220 1.57 18.59 -2.39
N ALA A 221 2.60 17.74 -2.39
CA ALA A 221 2.68 16.59 -3.30
C ALA A 221 1.48 15.64 -3.09
N TRP A 222 1.20 15.29 -1.82
CA TRP A 222 0.03 14.51 -1.47
C TRP A 222 -1.29 15.19 -1.85
N ALA A 223 -1.42 16.49 -1.59
CA ALA A 223 -2.62 17.25 -1.97
C ALA A 223 -2.87 17.19 -3.49
N ARG A 224 -1.83 17.39 -4.32
CA ARG A 224 -1.94 17.26 -5.78
C ARG A 224 -2.42 15.88 -6.22
N ALA A 225 -1.85 14.82 -5.65
CA ALA A 225 -2.24 13.45 -5.95
C ALA A 225 -3.74 13.21 -5.64
N LEU A 226 -4.20 13.78 -4.53
CA LEU A 226 -5.60 13.73 -4.08
C LEU A 226 -6.52 14.74 -4.81
N GLY A 227 -5.99 15.58 -5.70
CA GLY A 227 -6.77 16.60 -6.42
C GLY A 227 -7.25 17.74 -5.51
N LEU A 228 -6.47 18.05 -4.47
CA LEU A 228 -6.74 19.10 -3.49
C LEU A 228 -5.76 20.27 -3.67
N PRO A 229 -6.16 21.52 -3.37
CA PRO A 229 -5.24 22.65 -3.38
C PRO A 229 -4.15 22.51 -2.30
N HIS A 230 -4.53 21.96 -1.14
CA HIS A 230 -3.67 21.62 -0.02
C HIS A 230 -4.35 20.65 0.94
N LEU A 231 -3.53 20.03 1.79
CA LEU A 231 -4.04 19.38 2.99
C LEU A 231 -4.39 20.46 4.02
N PRO A 232 -5.59 20.39 4.63
CA PRO A 232 -6.14 21.49 5.43
C PRO A 232 -5.43 21.64 6.77
N SER A 233 -5.41 22.86 7.29
CA SER A 233 -5.15 23.15 8.70
C SER A 233 -6.33 22.74 9.57
N HIS A 234 -6.11 22.66 10.88
CA HIS A 234 -7.19 22.42 11.84
C HIS A 234 -8.26 23.52 11.81
N ALA A 235 -7.86 24.79 11.71
CA ALA A 235 -8.79 25.92 11.64
C ALA A 235 -9.70 25.86 10.39
N GLU A 236 -9.15 25.48 9.23
CA GLU A 236 -9.93 25.28 8.01
C GLU A 236 -10.93 24.12 8.16
N ALA A 237 -10.56 23.04 8.86
CA ALA A 237 -11.47 21.92 9.11
C ALA A 237 -12.60 22.28 10.07
N VAL A 238 -12.32 23.04 11.13
CA VAL A 238 -13.34 23.58 12.05
C VAL A 238 -14.32 24.48 11.30
N ALA A 239 -13.83 25.37 10.44
CA ALA A 239 -14.68 26.27 9.65
C ALA A 239 -15.54 25.53 8.61
N GLY A 240 -15.11 24.36 8.13
CA GLY A 240 -15.83 23.53 7.17
C GLY A 240 -16.56 22.31 7.76
N GLU A 241 -16.77 22.26 9.08
CA GLU A 241 -17.45 21.18 9.77
C GLU A 241 -18.87 20.96 9.22
N GLY A 242 -19.27 19.69 9.06
CA GLY A 242 -20.60 19.31 8.55
C GLY A 242 -20.71 19.28 7.02
N GLY A 243 -19.68 19.76 6.31
CA GLY A 243 -19.53 19.61 4.86
C GLY A 243 -18.48 18.55 4.50
N ARG A 244 -17.31 19.02 4.02
CA ARG A 244 -16.15 18.17 3.70
C ARG A 244 -15.59 17.45 4.94
N PHE A 245 -15.71 18.07 6.11
CA PHE A 245 -15.09 17.60 7.35
C PHE A 245 -16.12 16.95 8.26
N VAL A 246 -15.94 15.65 8.50
CA VAL A 246 -16.77 14.86 9.41
C VAL A 246 -16.07 14.82 10.76
N ARG A 247 -16.71 15.34 11.80
CA ARG A 247 -16.17 15.30 13.15
C ARG A 247 -16.15 13.87 13.70
N ILE A 248 -14.99 13.44 14.20
CA ILE A 248 -14.77 12.08 14.71
C ILE A 248 -14.39 12.02 16.19
N SER A 249 -14.17 13.17 16.85
CA SER A 249 -13.96 13.23 18.31
C SER A 249 -14.72 14.40 18.96
N ARG A 250 -14.94 14.29 20.28
CA ARG A 250 -15.61 15.30 21.10
C ARG A 250 -14.59 16.25 21.74
N GLY A 251 -15.02 17.47 22.11
CA GLY A 251 -14.18 18.44 22.83
C GLY A 251 -13.75 19.66 22.00
N ARG A 252 -12.97 20.57 22.59
CA ARG A 252 -12.49 21.79 21.92
C ARG A 252 -11.47 21.49 20.81
N ASP A 253 -10.62 20.48 21.02
CA ASP A 253 -9.64 20.01 20.03
C ASP A 253 -10.18 18.82 19.25
N ALA A 254 -11.32 19.03 18.58
CA ALA A 254 -11.96 17.99 17.79
C ALA A 254 -11.07 17.55 16.64
N SER A 255 -11.10 16.25 16.35
CA SER A 255 -10.48 15.65 15.17
C SER A 255 -11.54 15.50 14.09
N TYR A 256 -11.11 15.63 12.84
CA TYR A 256 -11.98 15.55 11.67
C TYR A 256 -11.45 14.53 10.67
N LEU A 257 -12.35 13.79 10.04
CA LEU A 257 -12.09 13.08 8.80
C LEU A 257 -12.39 14.03 7.63
N ASP A 258 -11.40 14.23 6.78
CA ASP A 258 -11.56 14.88 5.48
C ASP A 258 -12.17 13.89 4.48
N ALA A 259 -13.48 13.95 4.31
CA ALA A 259 -14.21 13.03 3.44
C ALA A 259 -13.83 13.17 1.97
N ALA A 260 -13.38 14.36 1.53
CA ALA A 260 -12.93 14.57 0.15
C ALA A 260 -11.57 13.91 -0.07
N ALA A 261 -10.62 14.11 0.84
CA ALA A 261 -9.32 13.44 0.80
C ALA A 261 -9.47 11.91 0.86
N TYR A 262 -10.36 11.41 1.72
CA TYR A 262 -10.61 9.98 1.83
C TYR A 262 -11.19 9.37 0.55
N LYS A 263 -12.18 10.01 -0.07
CA LYS A 263 -12.74 9.57 -1.37
C LYS A 263 -11.68 9.60 -2.47
N ALA A 264 -10.86 10.65 -2.52
CA ALA A 264 -9.78 10.77 -3.49
C ALA A 264 -8.74 9.66 -3.30
N ARG A 265 -8.35 9.35 -2.05
CA ARG A 265 -7.46 8.24 -1.72
C ARG A 265 -8.03 6.91 -2.22
N LEU A 266 -9.30 6.60 -1.93
CA LEU A 266 -9.93 5.36 -2.39
C LEU A 266 -9.89 5.25 -3.92
N ARG A 267 -10.13 6.36 -4.63
CA ARG A 267 -10.06 6.40 -6.09
C ARG A 267 -8.69 5.98 -6.61
N LEU A 268 -7.59 6.43 -5.98
CA LEU A 268 -6.23 6.07 -6.39
C LEU A 268 -5.95 4.55 -6.34
N SER A 269 -6.67 3.80 -5.50
CA SER A 269 -6.54 2.33 -5.41
C SER A 269 -7.58 1.58 -6.25
N VAL A 270 -8.82 2.07 -6.29
CA VAL A 270 -9.95 1.38 -6.93
C VAL A 270 -9.97 1.59 -8.44
N GLU A 271 -9.61 2.78 -8.93
CA GLU A 271 -9.66 3.09 -10.38
C GLU A 271 -8.71 2.18 -11.19
N PRO A 272 -7.44 1.95 -10.80
CA PRO A 272 -6.58 0.98 -11.49
C PRO A 272 -7.14 -0.45 -11.49
N PHE A 273 -7.80 -0.86 -10.40
CA PHE A 273 -8.43 -2.17 -10.31
C PHE A 273 -9.59 -2.34 -11.31
N LEU A 274 -10.47 -1.33 -11.40
CA LEU A 274 -11.59 -1.36 -12.34
C LEU A 274 -11.11 -1.32 -13.80
N LEU A 275 -10.07 -0.55 -14.09
CA LEU A 275 -9.47 -0.46 -15.42
C LEU A 275 -8.77 -1.77 -15.84
N ASP A 276 -8.04 -2.42 -14.93
CA ASP A 276 -7.43 -3.74 -15.19
C ASP A 276 -8.50 -4.80 -15.44
N ALA A 277 -9.58 -4.79 -14.65
CA ALA A 277 -10.72 -5.69 -14.85
C ALA A 277 -11.39 -5.50 -16.22
N GLU A 278 -11.69 -4.26 -16.60
CA GLU A 278 -12.30 -3.93 -17.89
C GLU A 278 -11.40 -4.37 -19.06
N ALA A 279 -10.09 -4.09 -18.99
CA ALA A 279 -9.14 -4.47 -20.02
C ALA A 279 -9.09 -6.00 -20.22
N ARG A 280 -9.04 -6.77 -19.13
CA ARG A 280 -9.03 -8.24 -19.18
C ARG A 280 -10.35 -8.83 -19.69
N ALA A 281 -11.46 -8.24 -19.28
CA ALA A 281 -12.79 -8.62 -19.73
C ALA A 281 -12.96 -8.40 -21.24
N ALA A 282 -12.50 -7.24 -21.73
CA ALA A 282 -12.47 -6.94 -23.16
C ALA A 282 -11.57 -7.91 -23.93
N GLU A 283 -10.36 -8.23 -23.43
CA GLU A 283 -9.46 -9.21 -24.04
C GLU A 283 -10.08 -10.61 -24.10
N ALA A 284 -10.84 -11.01 -23.07
CA ALA A 284 -11.54 -12.28 -23.02
C ALA A 284 -12.87 -12.31 -23.80
N GLY A 285 -13.39 -11.16 -24.25
CA GLY A 285 -14.70 -11.06 -24.89
C GLY A 285 -15.87 -11.41 -23.95
N GLN A 286 -15.72 -11.16 -22.64
CA GLN A 286 -16.68 -11.55 -21.60
C GLN A 286 -16.86 -10.42 -20.58
N PRO A 287 -18.02 -10.31 -19.89
CA PRO A 287 -18.17 -9.35 -18.80
C PRO A 287 -17.30 -9.71 -17.59
N ALA A 288 -16.81 -8.69 -16.87
CA ALA A 288 -16.13 -8.90 -15.59
C ALA A 288 -17.14 -9.10 -14.44
N TYR A 289 -16.94 -10.13 -13.63
CA TYR A 289 -17.54 -10.22 -12.29
C TYR A 289 -16.51 -9.80 -11.25
N LEU A 290 -16.82 -8.77 -10.46
CA LEU A 290 -15.93 -8.23 -9.45
C LEU A 290 -16.45 -8.50 -8.05
N HIS A 291 -15.64 -9.19 -7.25
CA HIS A 291 -15.90 -9.40 -5.83
C HIS A 291 -14.95 -8.54 -5.00
N LEU A 292 -15.46 -7.43 -4.47
CA LEU A 292 -14.70 -6.53 -3.61
C LEU A 292 -15.17 -6.67 -2.16
N VAL A 293 -14.22 -6.96 -1.27
CA VAL A 293 -14.43 -6.94 0.19
C VAL A 293 -14.01 -5.59 0.78
N GLY A 294 -14.36 -5.32 2.04
CA GLY A 294 -13.94 -4.09 2.72
C GLY A 294 -12.42 -3.90 2.68
N LEU A 295 -11.98 -2.72 2.21
CA LEU A 295 -10.57 -2.33 2.17
C LEU A 295 -10.24 -1.44 3.38
N GLY A 296 -9.59 -2.02 4.39
CA GLY A 296 -9.19 -1.32 5.62
C GLY A 296 -10.20 -1.54 6.72
#